data_AF-A0A1V2G8U2-F1
#
_entry.id   AF-A0A1V2G8U2-F1
#
_cell.length_a   1.000
_cell.length_b   1.000
_cell.length_c   1.000
_cell.angle_alpha   90.00
_cell.angle_beta   90.00
_cell.angle_gamma   90.00
#
_symmetry.space_group_name_H-M   'P 1'
#
loop_
_entity.id
_entity.type
_entity.pdbx_description
1 polymer ?
#
loop_
_entity_poly.entity_id
_entity_poly.type
_entity_poly.pdbx_seq_one_letter_code
_entity_poly.pdbx_strand_id
1 'polypeptide(L)'
;GYDKKAIAAQRWLSEFGGERGEKARWKREKLRLPPIPEPEIDPVLKELLYAYSVISRARRYAGMAGVPLPLSLTEINEYLATHPVLIERDEFEAVIFALDDQYFQEQCV
;
A
#
# COMPACT_ATOMS: atom_id res chain seq x y z
N GLY A 1 1.88 -7.14 -13.30
CA GLY A 1 3.18 -6.65 -12.89
C GLY A 1 3.28 -6.70 -11.39
N TYR A 2 4.15 -5.87 -10.82
CA TYR A 2 4.21 -5.67 -9.37
C TYR A 2 2.96 -4.98 -8.81
N ASP A 3 2.18 -4.28 -9.64
CA ASP A 3 0.89 -3.62 -9.31
C ASP A 3 -0.08 -4.53 -8.53
N LYS A 4 -0.46 -5.67 -9.10
CA LYS A 4 -1.43 -6.59 -8.50
C LYS A 4 -0.86 -7.26 -7.24
N LYS A 5 0.44 -7.56 -7.26
CA LYS A 5 1.14 -8.16 -6.11
C LYS A 5 1.18 -7.19 -4.94
N ALA A 6 1.48 -5.91 -5.20
CA ALA A 6 1.51 -4.85 -4.21
C ALA A 6 0.14 -4.59 -3.60
N ILE A 7 -0.93 -4.51 -4.41
CA ILE A 7 -2.29 -4.38 -3.89
C ILE A 7 -2.66 -5.57 -2.99
N ALA A 8 -2.40 -6.81 -3.42
CA ALA A 8 -2.69 -8.00 -2.63
C ALA A 8 -1.91 -8.02 -1.31
N ALA A 9 -0.61 -7.69 -1.36
CA ALA A 9 0.25 -7.60 -0.20
C ALA A 9 -0.20 -6.49 0.77
N GLN A 10 -0.49 -5.30 0.27
CA GLN A 10 -0.95 -4.17 1.07
C GLN A 10 -2.26 -4.49 1.78
N ARG A 11 -3.25 -5.06 1.07
CA ARG A 11 -4.52 -5.49 1.67
C ARG A 11 -4.32 -6.53 2.76
N TRP A 12 -3.51 -7.56 2.48
CA TRP A 12 -3.22 -8.60 3.45
C TRP A 12 -2.52 -8.02 4.69
N LEU A 13 -1.54 -7.13 4.53
CA LEU A 13 -0.85 -6.46 5.64
C LEU A 13 -1.78 -5.57 6.45
N SER A 14 -2.73 -4.86 5.82
CA SER A 14 -3.72 -4.04 6.52
C SER A 14 -4.70 -4.87 7.36
N GLU A 15 -5.08 -6.08 6.89
CA GLU A 15 -6.01 -6.96 7.60
C GLU A 15 -5.31 -7.85 8.64
N PHE A 16 -4.12 -8.37 8.33
CA PHE A 16 -3.46 -9.44 9.08
C PHE A 16 -2.10 -9.04 9.68
N GLY A 17 -1.60 -7.83 9.40
CA GLY A 17 -0.37 -7.31 9.98
C GLY A 17 -0.56 -6.75 11.39
N GLY A 18 0.50 -6.84 12.20
CA GLY A 18 0.56 -6.28 13.55
C GLY A 18 -0.49 -6.83 14.54
N GLU A 19 -0.69 -6.12 15.65
CA GLU A 19 -1.61 -6.54 16.73
C GLU A 19 -3.08 -6.66 16.28
N ARG A 20 -3.51 -5.82 15.34
CA ARG A 20 -4.87 -5.92 14.76
C ARG A 20 -5.05 -7.21 13.96
N GLY A 21 -3.99 -7.71 13.35
CA GLY A 21 -3.97 -8.94 12.58
C GLY A 21 -4.22 -10.19 13.42
N GLU A 22 -3.72 -10.24 14.66
CA GLU A 22 -3.99 -11.38 15.56
C GLU A 22 -5.49 -11.53 15.84
N LYS A 23 -6.18 -10.41 16.09
CA LYS A 23 -7.64 -10.39 16.28
C LYS A 23 -8.38 -10.81 15.01
N ALA A 24 -7.92 -10.38 13.84
CA ALA A 24 -8.50 -10.78 12.56
C ALA A 24 -8.36 -12.29 12.33
N ARG A 25 -7.17 -12.85 12.57
CA ARG A 25 -6.92 -14.31 12.48
C ARG A 25 -7.80 -15.09 13.45
N TRP A 26 -7.87 -14.67 14.71
CA TRP A 26 -8.72 -15.28 15.73
C TRP A 26 -10.21 -15.27 15.33
N LYS A 27 -10.71 -14.13 14.83
CA LYS A 27 -12.10 -14.00 14.40
C LYS A 27 -12.42 -14.96 13.25
N ARG A 28 -11.54 -15.06 12.25
CA ARG A 28 -11.72 -15.97 11.10
C ARG A 28 -11.73 -17.44 11.53
N GLU A 29 -10.83 -17.80 12.45
CA GLU A 29 -10.79 -19.15 13.04
C GLU A 29 -12.11 -19.48 13.75
N LYS A 30 -12.62 -18.57 14.59
CA LYS A 30 -13.92 -18.74 15.27
C LYS A 30 -15.09 -18.89 14.31
N LEU A 31 -15.05 -18.18 13.19
CA LEU A 31 -16.07 -18.23 12.13
C LEU A 31 -15.84 -19.34 11.10
N ARG A 32 -14.78 -20.16 11.23
CA ARG A 32 -14.39 -21.21 10.28
C ARG A 32 -14.28 -20.69 8.84
N LEU A 33 -13.81 -19.46 8.68
CA LEU A 33 -13.57 -18.86 7.36
C LEU A 33 -12.32 -19.47 6.72
N PRO A 34 -12.25 -19.58 5.38
CA PRO A 34 -11.08 -20.09 4.71
C PRO A 34 -9.85 -19.23 5.03
N PRO A 35 -8.65 -19.82 5.16
CA PRO A 35 -7.43 -19.05 5.34
C PRO A 35 -7.17 -18.18 4.10
N ILE A 36 -6.80 -16.92 4.30
CA ILE A 36 -6.30 -16.07 3.22
C ILE A 36 -4.78 -16.26 3.18
N PRO A 37 -4.21 -16.73 2.05
CA PRO A 37 -2.79 -17.01 1.97
C PRO A 37 -1.99 -15.72 2.16
N GLU A 38 -0.92 -15.82 2.95
CA GLU A 38 0.07 -14.75 3.07
C GLU A 38 0.77 -14.56 1.71
N PRO A 39 0.79 -13.33 1.17
CA PRO A 39 1.43 -13.08 -0.11
C PRO A 39 2.95 -13.21 0.05
N GLU A 40 3.58 -13.78 -0.97
CA GLU A 40 5.04 -13.82 -1.04
C GLU A 40 5.58 -12.41 -1.31
N ILE A 41 6.39 -11.90 -0.36
CA ILE A 41 6.99 -10.57 -0.45
C ILE A 41 8.47 -10.73 -0.79
N ASP A 42 8.78 -10.65 -2.09
CA ASP A 42 10.15 -10.59 -2.59
C ASP A 42 10.80 -9.22 -2.28
N PRO A 43 12.14 -9.06 -2.40
CA PRO A 43 12.83 -7.82 -2.04
C PRO A 43 12.35 -6.59 -2.82
N VAL A 44 11.97 -6.75 -4.09
CA VAL A 44 11.48 -5.65 -4.94
C VAL A 44 10.09 -5.23 -4.47
N LEU A 45 9.21 -6.20 -4.21
CA LEU A 45 7.89 -5.92 -3.67
C LEU A 45 7.97 -5.27 -2.28
N LYS A 46 8.92 -5.69 -1.45
CA LYS A 46 9.20 -5.08 -0.14
C LYS A 46 9.61 -3.62 -0.28
N GLU A 47 10.49 -3.31 -1.23
CA GLU A 47 10.94 -1.94 -1.52
C GLU A 47 9.78 -1.06 -1.99
N LEU A 48 8.92 -1.57 -2.88
CA LEU A 48 7.73 -0.85 -3.37
C LEU A 48 6.73 -0.54 -2.24
N LEU A 49 6.43 -1.53 -1.39
CA LEU A 49 5.54 -1.33 -0.24
C LEU A 49 6.13 -0.34 0.76
N TYR A 50 7.45 -0.42 1.00
CA TYR A 50 8.14 0.53 1.86
C TYR A 50 8.08 1.94 1.28
N ALA A 51 8.39 2.11 -0.01
CA ALA A 51 8.33 3.39 -0.69
C ALA A 51 6.93 4.00 -0.60
N TYR A 52 5.88 3.22 -0.88
CA TYR A 52 4.50 3.68 -0.71
C TYR A 52 4.20 4.10 0.74
N SER A 53 4.67 3.33 1.73
CA SER A 53 4.46 3.67 3.15
C SER A 53 5.13 4.99 3.58
N VAL A 54 6.17 5.42 2.87
CA VAL A 54 6.86 6.70 3.08
C VAL A 54 6.16 7.81 2.30
N ILE A 55 5.94 7.62 1.00
CA ILE A 55 5.33 8.62 0.10
C ILE A 55 3.92 8.99 0.58
N SER A 56 3.10 7.99 0.95
CA SER A 56 1.73 8.22 1.43
C SER A 56 1.63 9.11 2.68
N ARG A 57 2.72 9.26 3.45
CA ARG A 57 2.75 10.18 4.61
C ARG A 57 2.90 11.64 4.21
N ALA A 58 3.47 11.90 3.03
CA ALA A 58 3.53 13.24 2.44
C ALA A 58 2.22 13.66 1.78
N ARG A 59 1.18 12.81 1.81
CA ARG A 59 -0.13 13.10 1.23
C ARG A 59 -0.66 14.43 1.72
N ARG A 60 -1.05 15.27 0.76
CA ARG A 60 -1.68 16.55 1.02
C ARG A 60 -3.17 16.38 1.26
N TYR A 61 -3.75 17.28 2.04
CA TYR A 61 -5.16 17.29 2.37
C TYR A 61 -5.75 18.66 2.03
N ALA A 62 -6.99 18.69 1.55
CA ALA A 62 -7.65 19.91 1.10
C ALA A 62 -9.02 20.13 1.73
N GLY A 63 -9.42 21.40 1.79
CA GLY A 63 -10.72 21.84 2.29
C GLY A 63 -10.87 21.74 3.81
N MET A 64 -11.99 22.25 4.32
CA MET A 64 -12.27 22.27 5.77
C MET A 64 -12.49 20.88 6.37
N ALA A 65 -12.91 19.91 5.54
CA ALA A 65 -13.09 18.52 5.97
C ALA A 65 -11.78 17.71 5.98
N GLY A 66 -10.65 18.29 5.55
CA GLY A 66 -9.36 17.60 5.49
C GLY A 66 -9.41 16.38 4.55
N VAL A 67 -9.95 16.55 3.35
CA VAL A 67 -10.10 15.45 2.39
C VAL A 67 -8.74 15.09 1.81
N PRO A 68 -8.33 13.80 1.81
CA PRO A 68 -7.06 13.38 1.21
C PRO A 68 -7.04 13.69 -0.29
N LEU A 69 -5.93 14.26 -0.77
CA LEU A 69 -5.68 14.39 -2.20
C LEU A 69 -4.94 13.16 -2.74
N PRO A 70 -5.12 12.82 -4.03
CA PRO A 70 -4.30 11.81 -4.70
C PRO A 70 -2.82 12.16 -4.63
N LEU A 71 -1.97 11.15 -4.55
CA LEU A 71 -0.53 11.32 -4.68
C LEU A 71 -0.22 11.86 -6.08
N SER A 72 0.78 12.73 -6.18
CA SER A 72 1.23 13.29 -7.45
C SER A 72 2.66 12.86 -7.76
N LEU A 73 3.11 13.16 -8.97
CA LEU A 73 4.50 12.96 -9.36
C LEU A 73 5.48 13.75 -8.47
N THR A 74 5.03 14.83 -7.82
CA THR A 74 5.89 15.61 -6.92
C THR A 74 6.36 14.77 -5.74
N GLU A 75 5.45 14.12 -5.01
CA GLU A 75 5.81 13.30 -3.85
C GLU A 75 6.68 12.09 -4.26
N ILE A 76 6.45 11.54 -5.46
CA ILE A 76 7.29 10.47 -6.02
C ILE A 76 8.70 10.98 -6.35
N ASN A 77 8.81 12.14 -7.01
CA ASN A 77 10.10 12.73 -7.36
C ASN A 77 10.95 13.06 -6.13
N GLU A 78 10.32 13.59 -5.07
CA GLU A 78 11.00 13.89 -3.81
C GLU A 78 11.54 12.63 -3.13
N TYR A 79 10.77 11.53 -3.16
CA TYR A 79 11.23 10.23 -2.68
C TYR A 79 12.44 9.73 -3.48
N LEU A 80 12.33 9.69 -4.81
CA LEU A 80 13.39 9.21 -5.70
C LEU A 80 14.66 10.08 -5.67
N ALA A 81 14.55 11.37 -5.34
CA ALA A 81 15.70 12.25 -5.16
C ALA A 81 16.57 11.86 -3.96
N THR A 82 16.02 11.15 -2.98
CA THR A 82 16.69 10.80 -1.72
C THR A 82 16.88 9.29 -1.52
N HIS A 83 16.14 8.47 -2.28
CA HIS A 83 16.15 7.01 -2.18
C HIS A 83 16.47 6.41 -3.56
N PRO A 84 17.69 5.90 -3.78
CA PRO A 84 18.00 5.18 -5.00
C PRO A 84 17.19 3.87 -5.04
N VAL A 85 16.44 3.66 -6.13
CA VAL A 85 15.68 2.44 -6.37
C VAL A 85 16.23 1.71 -7.59
N LEU A 86 16.17 0.38 -7.59
CA LEU A 86 16.64 -0.47 -8.70
C LEU A 86 15.52 -0.88 -9.67
N ILE A 87 14.37 -0.21 -9.57
CA ILE A 87 13.16 -0.49 -10.34
C ILE A 87 13.05 0.55 -11.45
N GLU A 88 12.61 0.15 -12.64
CA GLU A 88 12.32 1.11 -13.70
C GLU A 88 11.27 2.11 -13.22
N ARG A 89 11.52 3.39 -13.51
CA ARG A 89 10.72 4.49 -13.00
C ARG A 89 9.23 4.35 -13.34
N ASP A 90 8.92 3.96 -14.58
CA ASP A 90 7.54 3.79 -15.04
C ASP A 90 6.82 2.67 -14.26
N GLU A 91 7.52 1.56 -13.96
CA GLU A 91 6.98 0.48 -13.15
C GLU A 91 6.79 0.91 -11.69
N PHE A 92 7.76 1.64 -11.13
CA PHE A 92 7.66 2.21 -9.78
C PHE A 92 6.44 3.14 -9.66
N GLU A 93 6.32 4.12 -10.56
CA GLU A 93 5.20 5.07 -10.60
C GLU A 93 3.85 4.33 -10.74
N ALA A 94 3.76 3.37 -11.66
CA ALA A 94 2.54 2.57 -11.85
C ALA A 94 2.12 1.83 -10.59
N VAL A 95 3.07 1.26 -9.84
CA VAL A 95 2.77 0.56 -8.57
C VAL A 95 2.32 1.54 -7.48
N ILE A 96 3.00 2.68 -7.32
CA ILE A 96 2.63 3.68 -6.32
C ILE A 96 1.22 4.23 -6.58
N PHE A 97 0.90 4.54 -7.84
CA PHE A 97 -0.45 5.00 -8.20
C PHE A 97 -1.50 3.90 -8.02
N ALA A 98 -1.20 2.64 -8.37
CA ALA A 98 -2.14 1.53 -8.16
C ALA A 98 -2.47 1.30 -6.66
N LEU A 99 -1.48 1.49 -5.78
CA LEU A 99 -1.69 1.45 -4.32
C LEU A 99 -2.48 2.67 -3.82
N ASP A 100 -2.27 3.84 -4.43
CA ASP A 100 -3.00 5.07 -4.10
C ASP A 100 -4.48 4.97 -4.48
N ASP A 101 -4.76 4.53 -5.71
CA ASP A 101 -6.12 4.27 -6.19
C ASP A 101 -6.85 3.27 -5.28
N GLN A 102 -6.14 2.22 -4.86
CA GLN A 102 -6.68 1.24 -3.94
C GLN A 102 -7.04 1.83 -2.58
N TYR A 103 -6.25 2.78 -2.06
CA TYR A 103 -6.57 3.48 -0.81
C TYR A 103 -7.91 4.22 -0.93
N PHE A 104 -8.14 4.96 -2.02
CA PHE A 104 -9.41 5.67 -2.21
C PHE A 104 -10.59 4.72 -2.38
N GLN A 105 -10.41 3.59 -3.08
CA GLN A 105 -11.46 2.58 -3.23
C GLN A 105 -11.90 1.98 -1.88
N GLU A 106 -10.99 1.82 -0.92
CA GLU A 106 -11.31 1.30 0.42
C GLU A 106 -12.00 2.33 1.32
N GLN A 107 -11.75 3.63 1.11
CA GLN A 107 -12.37 4.70 1.91
C GLN A 107 -13.77 5.10 1.42
N CYS A 108 -14.12 4.78 0.16
CA CYS A 108 -15.44 5.08 -0.42
C CYS A 108 -16.54 4.06 -0.04
N VAL A 109 -16.34 3.24 1.01
CA VAL A 109 -17.28 2.21 1.49
C VAL A 109 -17.90 2.62 2.83
#